data_AF-A0A7S0L121-F1
#
_entry.id   AF-A0A7S0L121-F1
#
_cell.length_a   1.000
_cell.length_b   1.000
_cell.length_c   1.000
_cell.angle_alpha   90.00
_cell.angle_beta   90.00
_cell.angle_gamma   90.00
#
_symmetry.space_group_name_H-M   'P 1'
#
loop_
_entity.id
_entity.type
_entity.pdbx_description
1 polymer ?
#
loop_
_entity_poly.entity_id
_entity_poly.type
_entity_poly.pdbx_seq_one_letter_code
_entity_poly.pdbx_strand_id
1 'polypeptide(L)'
;MGDNDVPNALHWIDKYTQIPRILSPIVEVVGSIEQLAAEAPGVKAYVQDVFGSVDSCTKIILGDFFRHGFDGSGADNFYDAGSCIDGRLTSAWNWCSKLEKKKYHAVFKMAGFSGFDGAFTK
;
A
#
# COMPACT_ATOMS: atom_id res chain seq x y z
N MET A 1 -15.63 -21.33 3.96
CA MET A 1 -15.24 -22.16 5.13
C MET A 1 -14.10 -21.54 5.96
N GLY A 2 -13.60 -20.33 5.65
CA GLY A 2 -12.46 -19.73 6.37
C GLY A 2 -12.77 -18.49 7.22
N ASP A 3 -13.94 -17.87 7.06
CA ASP A 3 -14.24 -16.57 7.71
C ASP A 3 -15.17 -16.69 8.94
N ASN A 4 -15.76 -17.85 9.19
CA ASN A 4 -16.72 -18.05 10.30
C ASN A 4 -16.14 -18.67 11.57
N ASP A 5 -14.95 -19.29 11.51
CA ASP A 5 -14.37 -20.00 12.65
C ASP A 5 -13.06 -19.34 13.04
N VAL A 6 -12.93 -18.98 14.33
CA VAL A 6 -11.68 -18.50 14.92
C VAL A 6 -10.58 -19.52 14.59
N PRO A 7 -9.63 -19.19 13.70
CA PRO A 7 -8.60 -20.14 13.30
C PRO A 7 -7.73 -20.49 14.51
N ASN A 8 -7.12 -21.68 14.50
CA ASN A 8 -6.11 -22.02 15.49
C ASN A 8 -5.01 -20.93 15.54
N ALA A 9 -4.37 -20.77 16.70
CA ALA A 9 -3.43 -19.67 16.96
C ALA A 9 -2.28 -19.57 15.93
N LEU A 10 -1.85 -20.67 15.32
CA LEU A 10 -0.80 -20.68 14.29
C LEU A 10 -1.28 -20.09 12.97
N HIS A 11 -2.53 -20.36 12.57
CA HIS A 11 -3.13 -19.69 11.41
C HIS A 11 -3.32 -18.19 11.65
N TRP A 12 -3.63 -17.80 12.90
CA TRP A 12 -3.68 -16.39 13.29
C TRP A 12 -2.31 -15.73 13.15
N ILE A 13 -1.24 -16.35 13.65
CA ILE A 13 0.12 -15.80 13.53
C ILE A 13 0.51 -15.62 12.06
N ASP A 14 0.28 -16.63 11.22
CA ASP A 14 0.66 -16.59 9.80
C ASP A 14 -0.08 -15.51 8.99
N LYS A 15 -1.34 -15.22 9.29
CA LYS A 15 -2.06 -14.12 8.64
C LYS A 15 -1.44 -12.75 8.96
N TYR A 16 -0.97 -12.57 10.19
CA TYR A 16 -0.42 -11.28 10.64
C TYR A 16 1.05 -11.09 10.23
N THR A 17 1.80 -12.16 9.95
CA THR A 17 3.17 -12.06 9.40
C THR A 17 3.17 -11.45 7.99
N GLN A 18 2.04 -11.47 7.28
CA GLN A 18 1.88 -10.83 5.97
C GLN A 18 1.72 -9.31 6.05
N ILE A 19 1.30 -8.76 7.20
CA ILE A 19 1.04 -7.32 7.35
C ILE A 19 2.32 -6.49 7.11
N PRO A 20 3.47 -6.79 7.76
CA PRO A 20 4.70 -6.06 7.47
C PRO A 20 5.12 -6.16 6.00
N ARG A 21 4.94 -7.32 5.36
CA ARG A 21 5.29 -7.51 3.95
C ARG A 21 4.53 -6.56 3.02
N ILE A 22 3.27 -6.29 3.31
CA ILE A 22 2.43 -5.37 2.51
C ILE A 22 2.67 -3.90 2.89
N LEU A 23 2.78 -3.60 4.19
CA LEU A 23 2.85 -2.22 4.65
C LEU A 23 4.26 -1.62 4.53
N SER A 24 5.33 -2.39 4.76
CA SER A 24 6.70 -1.88 4.74
C SER A 24 7.06 -1.19 3.43
N PRO A 25 6.77 -1.74 2.24
CA PRO A 25 7.06 -1.07 0.98
C PRO A 25 6.34 0.28 0.82
N ILE A 26 5.13 0.42 1.36
CA ILE A 26 4.38 1.70 1.32
C ILE A 26 5.02 2.71 2.27
N VAL A 27 5.43 2.27 3.46
CA VAL A 27 6.14 3.11 4.44
C VAL A 27 7.48 3.58 3.88
N GLU A 28 8.24 2.71 3.21
CA GLU A 28 9.51 3.05 2.55
C GLU A 28 9.32 4.09 1.44
N VAL A 29 8.27 3.95 0.63
CA VAL A 29 7.94 4.95 -0.40
C VAL A 29 7.62 6.29 0.25
N VAL A 30 6.74 6.32 1.25
CA VAL A 30 6.33 7.57 1.91
C VAL A 30 7.49 8.23 2.66
N GLY A 31 8.34 7.43 3.33
CA GLY A 31 9.51 7.91 4.05
C GLY A 31 10.62 8.46 3.15
N SER A 32 10.71 7.99 1.90
CA SER A 32 11.74 8.43 0.95
C SER A 32 11.36 9.67 0.14
N ILE A 33 10.09 10.10 0.11
CA ILE A 33 9.64 11.24 -0.74
C ILE A 33 10.42 12.52 -0.41
N GLU A 34 10.63 12.81 0.87
CA GLU A 34 11.35 14.01 1.31
C GLU A 34 12.81 13.98 0.85
N GLN A 35 13.48 12.85 1.02
CA GLN A 35 14.86 12.65 0.56
C GLN A 35 14.97 12.75 -0.97
N LEU A 36 14.06 12.09 -1.71
CA LEU A 36 14.02 12.13 -3.17
C LEU A 36 13.83 13.57 -3.70
N ALA A 37 12.97 14.36 -3.04
CA ALA A 37 12.77 15.76 -3.37
C ALA A 37 13.98 16.64 -2.99
N ALA A 38 14.75 16.26 -1.96
CA ALA A 38 15.97 16.97 -1.57
C ALA A 38 17.14 16.70 -2.54
N GLU A 39 17.30 15.45 -2.97
CA GLU A 39 18.42 15.01 -3.82
C GLU A 39 18.24 15.36 -5.29
N ALA A 40 17.01 15.36 -5.80
CA ALA A 40 16.71 15.57 -7.21
C ALA A 40 15.78 16.77 -7.42
N PRO A 41 16.30 17.94 -7.88
CA PRO A 41 15.48 19.13 -8.14
C PRO A 41 14.30 18.89 -9.09
N GLY A 42 14.46 18.00 -10.06
CA GLY A 42 13.38 17.60 -10.97
C GLY A 42 12.23 16.88 -10.27
N VAL A 43 12.53 16.02 -9.28
CA VAL A 43 11.52 15.33 -8.47
C VAL A 43 10.79 16.32 -7.60
N LYS A 44 11.50 17.27 -6.98
CA LYS A 44 10.89 18.36 -6.21
C LYS A 44 9.92 19.19 -7.05
N ALA A 45 10.36 19.60 -8.24
CA ALA A 45 9.52 20.38 -9.17
C ALA A 45 8.26 19.59 -9.57
N TYR A 46 8.42 18.31 -9.91
CA TYR A 46 7.30 17.41 -10.22
C TYR A 46 6.32 17.28 -9.04
N VAL A 47 6.83 17.05 -7.82
CA VAL A 47 5.97 16.88 -6.63
C VAL A 47 5.22 18.18 -6.32
N GLN A 48 5.88 19.32 -6.46
CA GLN A 48 5.29 20.63 -6.26
C GLN A 48 4.19 20.92 -7.31
N ASP A 49 4.43 20.60 -8.58
CA ASP A 49 3.49 20.84 -9.67
C ASP A 49 2.25 19.94 -9.57
N VAL A 50 2.44 18.65 -9.30
CA VAL A 50 1.34 17.66 -9.31
C VAL A 50 0.58 17.61 -7.98
N PHE A 51 1.26 17.78 -6.85
CA PHE A 51 0.68 17.57 -5.52
C PHE A 51 0.69 18.82 -4.63
N GLY A 52 1.41 19.88 -5.01
CA GLY A 52 1.49 21.14 -4.26
C GLY A 52 2.49 21.14 -3.10
N SER A 53 2.80 19.98 -2.52
CA SER A 53 3.88 19.81 -1.54
C SER A 53 4.20 18.34 -1.31
N VAL A 54 5.35 18.06 -0.69
CA VAL A 54 5.72 16.70 -0.22
C VAL A 54 4.69 16.17 0.77
N ASP A 55 4.27 16.98 1.75
CA ASP A 55 3.25 16.62 2.75
C ASP A 55 1.90 16.29 2.10
N SER A 56 1.47 17.07 1.10
CA SER A 56 0.24 16.82 0.35
C SER A 56 0.34 15.52 -0.46
N CYS A 57 1.47 15.26 -1.12
CA CYS A 57 1.75 14.01 -1.82
C CYS A 57 1.60 12.80 -0.88
N THR A 58 2.25 12.85 0.29
CA THR A 58 2.16 11.83 1.34
C THR A 58 0.73 11.60 1.80
N LYS A 59 -0.02 12.66 2.08
CA LYS A 59 -1.42 12.57 2.52
C LYS A 59 -2.34 12.01 1.44
N ILE A 60 -2.09 12.32 0.17
CA ILE A 60 -2.85 11.75 -0.96
C ILE A 60 -2.61 10.25 -1.06
N ILE A 61 -1.34 9.81 -0.98
CA ILE A 61 -0.98 8.38 -1.03
C ILE A 61 -1.63 7.63 0.14
N LEU A 62 -1.42 8.09 1.38
CA LEU A 62 -1.95 7.45 2.58
C LEU A 62 -3.48 7.49 2.60
N GLY A 63 -4.08 8.63 2.26
CA GLY A 63 -5.53 8.80 2.23
C GLY A 63 -6.20 7.88 1.20
N ASP A 64 -5.59 7.69 0.03
CA ASP A 64 -6.08 6.75 -0.97
C ASP A 64 -5.87 5.29 -0.54
N PHE A 65 -4.72 4.96 0.05
CA PHE A 65 -4.46 3.61 0.58
C PHE A 65 -5.44 3.23 1.69
N PHE A 66 -5.67 4.08 2.69
CA PHE A 66 -6.62 3.76 3.75
C PHE A 66 -8.08 3.76 3.30
N ARG A 67 -8.42 4.53 2.25
CA ARG A 67 -9.78 4.57 1.70
C ARG A 67 -10.09 3.38 0.78
N HIS A 68 -9.11 2.85 0.07
CA HIS A 68 -9.35 1.88 -1.01
C HIS A 68 -8.43 0.65 -0.98
N GLY A 69 -7.27 0.74 -0.36
CA GLY A 69 -6.31 -0.37 -0.20
C GLY A 69 -6.42 -1.11 1.11
N PHE A 70 -7.20 -0.61 2.07
CA PHE A 70 -7.41 -1.27 3.36
C PHE A 70 -8.88 -1.28 3.82
N ASP A 71 -9.79 -1.16 2.86
CA ASP A 71 -11.23 -0.99 3.09
C ASP A 71 -12.00 -2.30 3.34
N GLY A 72 -11.40 -3.45 3.07
CA GLY A 72 -12.03 -4.77 3.26
C GLY A 72 -12.88 -5.22 2.07
N SER A 73 -12.93 -4.46 0.98
CA SER A 73 -13.67 -4.81 -0.24
C SER A 73 -13.21 -6.09 -0.94
N GLY A 74 -12.05 -6.62 -0.55
CA GLY A 74 -11.53 -7.92 -1.00
C GLY A 74 -12.15 -9.14 -0.31
N ALA A 75 -13.10 -8.98 0.61
CA ALA A 75 -13.83 -10.07 1.23
C ALA A 75 -15.06 -10.52 0.41
N ASP A 76 -15.51 -11.76 0.62
CA ASP A 76 -16.64 -12.36 -0.11
C ASP A 76 -17.99 -11.72 0.22
N ASN A 77 -18.15 -11.12 1.42
CA ASN A 77 -19.36 -10.44 1.85
C ASN A 77 -19.10 -9.33 2.90
N PHE A 78 -20.14 -8.58 3.25
CA PHE A 78 -20.06 -7.43 4.17
C PHE A 78 -19.66 -7.82 5.61
N TYR A 79 -20.04 -9.02 6.08
CA TYR A 79 -19.69 -9.49 7.43
C TYR A 79 -18.19 -9.78 7.54
N ASP A 80 -17.60 -10.30 6.46
CA ASP A 80 -16.18 -10.70 6.42
C ASP A 80 -15.25 -9.53 6.10
N ALA A 81 -15.76 -8.49 5.41
CA ALA A 81 -15.03 -7.28 5.04
C ALA A 81 -14.44 -6.51 6.24
N GLY A 82 -15.13 -6.51 7.38
CA GLY A 82 -14.69 -5.79 8.58
C GLY A 82 -13.86 -6.63 9.56
N SER A 83 -14.17 -7.93 9.64
CA SER A 83 -13.72 -8.88 10.67
C SER A 83 -12.41 -9.58 10.30
N CYS A 84 -12.22 -9.93 9.03
CA CYS A 84 -11.09 -10.74 8.58
C CYS A 84 -9.96 -9.86 8.03
N ILE A 85 -8.75 -10.07 8.54
CA ILE A 85 -7.54 -9.41 8.02
C ILE A 85 -7.30 -9.79 6.54
N ASP A 86 -7.69 -10.99 6.11
CA ASP A 86 -7.50 -11.46 4.74
C ASP A 86 -8.24 -10.58 3.72
N GLY A 87 -9.48 -10.17 4.01
CA GLY A 87 -10.23 -9.27 3.14
C GLY A 87 -9.53 -7.92 2.94
N ARG A 88 -8.88 -7.41 4.00
CA ARG A 88 -8.10 -6.16 3.93
C ARG A 88 -6.79 -6.35 3.17
N LEU A 89 -6.09 -7.46 3.36
CA LEU A 89 -4.87 -7.78 2.61
C LEU A 89 -5.18 -7.98 1.12
N THR A 90 -6.29 -8.65 0.78
CA THR A 90 -6.79 -8.76 -0.61
C THR A 90 -7.13 -7.38 -1.19
N SER A 91 -7.72 -6.49 -0.40
CA SER A 91 -7.96 -5.09 -0.81
C SER A 91 -6.65 -4.37 -1.14
N ALA A 92 -5.60 -4.59 -0.36
CA ALA A 92 -4.29 -4.00 -0.59
C ALA A 92 -3.65 -4.51 -1.88
N TRP A 93 -3.77 -5.81 -2.16
CA TRP A 93 -3.34 -6.40 -3.44
C TRP A 93 -4.09 -5.80 -4.63
N ASN A 94 -5.42 -5.65 -4.50
CA ASN A 94 -6.25 -5.00 -5.52
C ASN A 94 -5.91 -3.51 -5.72
N TRP A 95 -5.50 -2.82 -4.66
CA TRP A 95 -5.02 -1.44 -4.74
C TRP A 95 -3.67 -1.36 -5.45
N CYS A 96 -2.76 -2.29 -5.14
CA CYS A 96 -1.43 -2.36 -5.76
C CYS A 96 -1.51 -2.68 -7.25
N SER A 97 -2.41 -3.56 -7.68
CA SER A 97 -2.60 -3.89 -9.11
C SER A 97 -3.12 -2.71 -9.93
N LYS A 98 -3.75 -1.72 -9.29
CA LYS A 98 -4.26 -0.50 -9.92
C LYS A 98 -3.28 0.68 -9.81
N LEU A 99 -2.13 0.49 -9.16
CA LEU A 99 -1.19 1.56 -8.84
C LEU A 99 -0.71 2.31 -10.09
N GLU A 100 -0.51 1.61 -11.21
CA GLU A 100 -0.11 2.18 -12.51
C GLU A 100 -1.06 3.28 -13.02
N LYS A 101 -2.34 3.23 -12.62
CA LYS A 101 -3.38 4.18 -13.04
C LYS A 101 -3.47 5.40 -12.15
N LYS A 102 -2.69 5.45 -11.06
CA LYS A 102 -2.78 6.48 -10.03
C LYS A 102 -1.79 7.61 -10.31
N LYS A 103 -2.19 8.83 -9.98
CA LYS A 103 -1.36 10.04 -10.20
C LYS A 103 0.02 9.97 -9.53
N TYR A 104 0.13 9.25 -8.43
CA TYR A 104 1.36 9.07 -7.67
C TYR A 104 2.17 7.83 -8.08
N HIS A 105 1.82 7.15 -9.17
CA HIS A 105 2.58 5.98 -9.65
C HIS A 105 4.05 6.29 -9.90
N ALA A 106 4.35 7.44 -10.51
CA ALA A 106 5.73 7.87 -10.77
C ALA A 106 6.53 8.02 -9.47
N VAL A 107 5.90 8.47 -8.38
CA VAL A 107 6.54 8.59 -7.06
C VAL A 107 6.96 7.22 -6.55
N PHE A 108 6.07 6.21 -6.65
CA PHE A 108 6.39 4.83 -6.30
C PHE A 108 7.55 4.27 -7.13
N LYS A 109 7.57 4.54 -8.44
CA LYS A 109 8.68 4.12 -9.31
C LYS A 109 10.01 4.76 -8.94
N MET A 110 10.00 6.07 -8.63
CA MET A 110 11.21 6.80 -8.22
C MET A 110 11.74 6.32 -6.85
N ALA A 111 10.85 5.92 -5.96
CA ALA A 111 11.19 5.31 -4.68
C ALA A 111 11.61 3.81 -4.78
N GLY A 112 11.70 3.26 -6.00
CA GLY A 112 12.15 1.88 -6.22
C GLY A 112 11.10 0.79 -5.96
N PHE A 113 9.83 1.16 -5.81
CA PHE A 113 8.76 0.20 -5.58
C PHE A 113 8.53 -0.70 -6.81
N SER A 114 8.47 -2.01 -6.55
CA SER A 114 8.22 -3.05 -7.56
C SER A 114 6.99 -3.90 -7.28
N GLY A 115 6.47 -3.87 -6.06
CA GLY A 115 5.35 -4.68 -5.57
C GLY A 115 5.56 -5.05 -4.10
N PHE A 116 4.58 -5.69 -3.46
CA PHE A 116 4.73 -6.15 -2.07
C PHE A 116 5.74 -7.29 -1.92
N ASP A 117 6.00 -8.02 -3.01
CA ASP A 117 6.94 -9.14 -3.03
C ASP A 117 8.35 -8.73 -3.49
N GLY A 118 8.55 -7.45 -3.81
CA GLY A 118 9.78 -6.96 -4.39
C GLY A 118 10.00 -7.44 -5.83
N ALA A 119 11.25 -7.31 -6.30
CA ALA A 119 11.66 -7.85 -7.59
C ALA A 119 12.01 -9.35 -7.44
N PHE A 120 11.46 -10.19 -8.32
CA PHE A 120 11.90 -11.59 -8.42
C PHE A 120 13.37 -11.63 -8.86
N THR A 121 14.28 -11.89 -7.94
CA THR A 121 15.65 -12.28 -8.25
C THR A 121 15.61 -13.70 -8.83
N LYS A 122 15.90 -13.83 -10.12
CA LYS A 122 16.06 -15.12 -10.80
C LYS A 122 17.34 -15.83 -10.38
#